data_AF-A0A925WED4-F1
#
_entry.id   AF-A0A925WED4-F1
#
_cell.length_a   1.000
_cell.length_b   1.000
_cell.length_c   1.000
_cell.angle_alpha   90.00
_cell.angle_beta   90.00
_cell.angle_gamma   90.00
#
_symmetry.space_group_name_H-M   'P 1'
#
loop_
_entity.id
_entity.type
_entity.pdbx_description
1 polymer ?
#
loop_
_entity_poly.entity_id
_entity_poly.type
_entity_poly.pdbx_seq_one_letter_code
_entity_poly.pdbx_strand_id
1 'polypeptide(L)' 'MYILGGTPVFKGKRVPVKTLFEYLEDNYSLKEFLECFPSVTREMARRVLERSEAALLAPA' A
#
# COMPACT_ATOMS: atom_id res chain seq x y z
N MET A 1 0.73 -2.79 9.77
CA MET A 1 1.04 -3.87 8.81
C MET A 1 0.70 -5.17 9.50
N TYR A 2 -0.07 -6.06 8.87
CA TYR A 2 -0.24 -7.43 9.34
C TYR A 2 0.50 -8.33 8.36
N ILE A 3 1.21 -9.35 8.85
CA ILE A 3 1.93 -10.29 8.00
C ILE A 3 1.02 -11.53 7.87
N LEU A 4 0.48 -11.75 6.67
CA LEU A 4 -0.23 -13.00 6.34
C LEU A 4 0.73 -13.84 5.49
N GLY A 5 1.28 -14.91 6.06
CA GLY A 5 2.15 -15.83 5.33
C GLY A 5 3.43 -15.20 4.77
N GLY A 6 3.95 -14.14 5.40
CA GLY A 6 5.13 -13.41 4.92
C GLY A 6 4.83 -12.20 4.03
N THR A 7 3.58 -12.04 3.56
CA THR A 7 3.20 -10.88 2.74
C THR A 7 2.64 -9.76 3.62
N PRO A 8 3.18 -8.54 3.54
CA PRO A 8 2.58 -7.39 4.21
C PRO A 8 1.24 -7.05 3.56
N VAL A 9 0.18 -7.07 4.36
CA VAL A 9 -1.17 -6.67 3.94
C VAL A 9 -1.62 -5.39 4.64
N PHE A 10 -2.55 -4.68 4.01
CA PHE A 10 -3.26 -3.58 4.65
C PHE A 10 -3.92 -4.06 5.95
N LYS A 11 -3.81 -3.26 7.03
CA LYS A 11 -4.27 -3.65 8.37
C LYS A 11 -5.77 -3.99 8.36
N GLY A 12 -6.10 -5.22 8.71
CA GLY A 12 -7.48 -5.72 8.71
C GLY A 12 -8.06 -6.04 7.33
N LYS A 13 -7.23 -6.12 6.28
CA LYS A 13 -7.63 -6.42 4.90
C LYS A 13 -6.75 -7.54 4.33
N ARG A 14 -7.29 -8.26 3.35
CA ARG A 14 -6.54 -9.29 2.58
C ARG A 14 -5.87 -8.73 1.32
N VAL A 15 -5.84 -7.40 1.16
CA VAL A 15 -5.19 -6.73 0.02
C VAL A 15 -3.70 -6.64 0.32
N PRO A 16 -2.82 -7.23 -0.52
CA PRO A 16 -1.38 -7.08 -0.39
C PRO A 16 -0.95 -5.63 -0.57
N VAL A 17 0.08 -5.22 0.17
CA VAL A 17 0.69 -3.90 -0.02
C VAL A 17 1.32 -3.78 -1.40
N LYS A 18 1.85 -4.88 -1.95
CA LYS A 18 2.43 -4.94 -3.30
C LYS A 18 1.45 -4.46 -4.38
N THR A 19 0.16 -4.80 -4.25
CA THR A 19 -0.87 -4.42 -5.21
C THR A 19 -1.03 -2.90 -5.35
N LEU A 20 -0.78 -2.13 -4.28
CA LEU A 20 -0.75 -0.67 -4.39
C LEU A 20 0.36 -0.21 -5.34
N PHE A 21 1.56 -0.78 -5.21
CA PHE A 21 2.70 -0.41 -6.05
C PHE A 21 2.52 -0.87 -7.49
N GLU A 22 2.00 -2.08 -7.72
CA GLU A 22 1.68 -2.59 -9.07
C GLU A 22 0.72 -1.64 -9.81
N TYR A 23 -0.31 -1.14 -9.14
CA TYR A 23 -1.23 -0.16 -9.74
C TYR A 23 -0.52 1.15 -10.11
N LEU A 24 0.36 1.65 -9.24
CA LEU A 24 1.13 2.86 -9.52
C LEU A 24 2.15 2.66 -10.66
N GLU A 25 2.76 1.48 -10.74
CA GLU A 25 3.68 1.08 -11.82
C GLU A 25 2.96 0.97 -13.16
N ASP A 26 1.71 0.50 -13.16
CA ASP A 26 0.84 0.41 -14.34
C ASP A 26 0.21 1.76 -14.74
N ASN A 27 0.68 2.88 -14.18
CA ASN A 27 0.18 4.25 -14.40
C ASN A 27 -1.26 4.51 -13.92
N TYR A 28 -1.82 3.64 -13.07
CA TYR A 28 -3.08 3.94 -12.41
C TYR A 28 -2.87 4.92 -11.26
N SER A 29 -3.83 5.82 -11.09
CA SER A 29 -3.84 6.76 -9.99
C SER A 29 -4.21 6.08 -8.67
N LEU A 30 -3.78 6.69 -7.55
CA LEU A 30 -4.22 6.27 -6.23
C LEU A 30 -5.76 6.29 -6.10
N LYS A 31 -6.45 7.16 -6.85
CA LYS A 31 -7.92 7.22 -6.83
C LYS A 31 -8.52 5.96 -7.43
N GLU A 32 -8.04 5.52 -8.59
CA GLU A 32 -8.50 4.30 -9.26
C GLU A 32 -8.25 3.05 -8.40
N PHE A 33 -7.09 2.99 -7.74
CA PHE A 33 -6.81 1.92 -6.77
C PHE A 33 -7.86 1.88 -5.63
N LEU A 34 -8.21 3.04 -5.06
CA LEU A 34 -9.20 3.12 -3.98
C LEU A 34 -10.62 2.78 -4.44
N GLU A 35 -10.94 3.05 -5.71
CA GLU A 35 -12.22 2.64 -6.32
C GLU A 35 -12.29 1.11 -6.50
N CYS A 36 -11.18 0.46 -6.89
CA CYS A 36 -11.09 -1.01 -6.95
C CYS A 36 -11.09 -1.67 -5.56
N PHE A 37 -10.51 -0.99 -4.56
CA PHE A 37 -10.38 -1.50 -3.19
C PHE A 37 -10.99 -0.53 -2.17
N PRO A 38 -12.33 -0.38 -2.13
CA PRO A 38 -13.01 0.58 -1.24
C PRO A 38 -12.79 0.27 0.25
N SER A 39 -12.34 -0.95 0.54
CA SER A 39 -11.95 -1.38 1.88
C SER A 39 -10.62 -0.78 2.36
N VAL A 40 -9.79 -0.27 1.44
CA VAL A 40 -8.56 0.46 1.73
C VAL A 40 -8.92 1.96 1.73
N THR A 41 -8.56 2.66 2.79
CA THR A 41 -8.78 4.10 2.90
C THR A 41 -7.58 4.85 2.36
N ARG A 42 -7.80 6.09 1.90
CA ARG A 42 -6.72 6.98 1.48
C ARG A 42 -5.64 7.13 2.55
N GLU A 43 -6.04 7.21 3.82
CA GLU A 43 -5.13 7.30 4.96
C GLU A 43 -4.27 6.03 5.12
N MET A 44 -4.84 4.84 4.87
CA MET A 44 -4.07 3.60 4.88
C MET A 44 -3.05 3.53 3.74
N ALA A 45 -3.42 3.95 2.53
CA ALA A 45 -2.51 4.03 1.40
C ALA A 45 -1.39 5.05 1.64
N ARG A 46 -1.72 6.24 2.16
CA ARG A 46 -0.74 7.27 2.53
C ARG A 46 0.30 6.75 3.52
N ARG A 47 -0.14 6.07 4.58
CA ARG A 47 0.77 5.48 5.59
C ARG A 47 1.69 4.39 5.02
N VAL A 48 1.29 3.73 3.94
CA VAL A 48 2.17 2.78 3.24
C VAL A 48 3.23 3.55 2.47
N LEU A 49 2.84 4.58 1.71
CA LEU A 49 3.76 5.42 0.95
C LEU A 49 4.78 6.11 1.86
N GLU A 50 4.34 6.72 2.96
CA GLU A 50 5.23 7.37 3.95
C GLU A 50 6.23 6.39 4.58
N ARG A 51 5.81 5.14 4.82
CA ARG A 51 6.71 4.11 5.33
C ARG A 51 7.74 3.69 4.28
N SER A 52 7.32 3.56 3.02
CA SER A 52 8.24 3.23 1.93
C SER A 52 9.26 4.35 1.72
N GLU A 53 8.81 5.60 1.72
CA GLU A 53 9.69 6.78 1.66
C GLU A 53 10.68 6.78 2.84
N ALA A 54 10.19 6.64 4.07
CA ALA A 54 11.06 6.60 5.25
C ALA A 54 12.07 5.44 5.22
N ALA A 55 11.69 4.27 4.68
CA ALA A 55 12.59 3.12 4.55
C ALA A 55 13.69 3.36 3.50
N LEU A 56 13.39 4.10 2.43
CA LEU A 56 14.36 4.45 1.39
C LEU A 56 15.28 5.60 1.80
N LEU A 57 14.77 6.54 2.62
CA LEU A 57 15.51 7.72 3.07
C LEU A 57 16.20 7.53 4.44
N ALA A 58 16.01 6.39 5.10
CA ALA A 58 16.68 6.11 6.36
C ALA A 58 18.20 6.07 6.14
N PRO A 59 19.00 6.77 6.97
CA PRO A 59 20.45 6.64 6.91
C PRO A 59 20.85 5.19 7.22
N ALA A 60 21.85 4.70 6.47
CA ALA A 60 22.40 3.35 6.61
C ALA A 60 23.00 3.08 7.99
#